data_AF-A0A935PI07-F1
#
_entry.id   AF-A0A935PI07-F1
#
_cell.length_a   1.000
_cell.length_b   1.000
_cell.length_c   1.000
_cell.angle_alpha   90.00
_cell.angle_beta   90.00
_cell.angle_gamma   90.00
#
_symmetry.space_group_name_H-M   'P 1'
#
loop_
_entity.id
_entity.type
_entity.pdbx_description
1 polymer ?
#
loop_
_entity_poly.entity_id
_entity_poly.type
_entity_poly.pdbx_seq_one_letter_code
_entity_poly.pdbx_strand_id
1 'polypeptide(L)'
;MPFPDCDRGLPPTRTLSVRAAVDRGHAVVTRRVIQIMGALFAAGIGVEVFADRLYDGTIIVILAPFAAWAWWSWATPRWRAWAHARGVNAEELQRLAEAEKLVWPVGHFFQYTEFRLWRE
;
A
#
# COMPACT_ATOMS: atom_id res chain seq x y z
N MET A 1 -3.29 -14.81 -7.59
CA MET A 1 -2.10 -14.20 -8.23
C MET A 1 -1.12 -13.85 -7.12
N PRO A 2 0.10 -14.41 -7.12
CA PRO A 2 1.09 -14.11 -6.09
C PRO A 2 1.42 -12.61 -6.10
N PHE A 3 1.55 -12.03 -4.91
CA PHE A 3 1.85 -10.62 -4.74
C PHE A 3 3.29 -10.35 -5.22
N PRO A 4 3.50 -9.52 -6.26
CA PRO A 4 4.81 -9.38 -6.88
C PRO A 4 5.86 -8.90 -5.88
N ASP A 5 7.06 -9.46 -5.97
CA ASP A 5 8.29 -9.03 -5.28
C ASP A 5 8.34 -9.20 -3.75
N CYS A 6 7.32 -9.71 -3.06
CA CYS A 6 7.33 -9.71 -1.60
C CYS A 6 8.50 -10.50 -0.97
N ASP A 7 8.97 -11.56 -1.63
CA ASP A 7 10.11 -12.38 -1.21
C ASP A 7 11.49 -11.88 -1.71
N ARG A 8 11.56 -10.79 -2.49
CA ARG A 8 12.82 -10.31 -3.05
C ARG A 8 13.80 -9.93 -1.93
N GLY A 9 14.90 -10.68 -1.83
CA GLY A 9 15.97 -10.45 -0.86
C GLY A 9 15.73 -11.05 0.53
N LEU A 10 14.70 -11.88 0.72
CA LEU A 10 14.39 -12.54 2.00
C LEU A 10 14.72 -14.05 1.97
N PRO A 11 15.16 -14.63 3.11
CA PRO A 11 15.52 -16.05 3.17
C PRO A 11 14.29 -16.96 3.01
N PRO A 12 14.35 -18.05 2.24
CA PRO A 12 13.17 -18.82 1.83
C PRO A 12 12.49 -19.63 2.95
N THR A 13 13.19 -19.96 4.06
CA THR A 13 12.76 -21.04 4.98
C THR A 13 12.66 -20.66 6.46
N ARG A 14 12.88 -19.39 6.84
CA ARG A 14 12.78 -18.94 8.24
C ARG A 14 11.45 -18.22 8.49
N THR A 15 10.86 -18.44 9.66
CA THR A 15 9.79 -17.59 10.20
C THR A 15 10.24 -16.13 10.16
N LEU A 16 9.50 -15.31 9.43
CA LEU A 16 9.86 -13.91 9.22
C LEU A 16 9.58 -13.12 10.51
N SER A 17 10.49 -12.24 10.92
CA SER A 17 10.23 -11.33 12.03
C SER A 17 9.14 -10.32 11.64
N VAL A 18 8.30 -9.92 12.61
CA VAL A 18 7.24 -8.93 12.38
C VAL A 18 7.78 -7.62 11.81
N ARG A 19 8.92 -7.12 12.32
CA ARG A 19 9.56 -5.90 11.81
C ARG A 19 9.92 -6.00 10.33
N ALA A 20 10.57 -7.09 9.91
CA ALA A 20 10.88 -7.30 8.49
C ALA A 20 9.61 -7.39 7.62
N ALA A 21 8.50 -7.90 8.14
CA ALA A 21 7.22 -7.90 7.44
C ALA A 21 6.66 -6.47 7.28
N VAL A 22 6.72 -5.64 8.33
CA VAL A 22 6.28 -4.22 8.29
C VAL A 22 7.17 -3.38 7.37
N ASP A 23 8.50 -3.54 7.45
CA ASP A 23 9.45 -2.87 6.55
C ASP A 23 9.14 -3.21 5.08
N ARG A 24 8.79 -4.48 4.82
CA ARG A 24 8.34 -4.90 3.48
C ARG A 24 7.03 -4.24 3.10
N GLY A 25 6.10 -4.12 4.04
CA GLY A 25 4.84 -3.40 3.89
C GLY A 25 5.06 -1.96 3.45
N HIS A 26 5.97 -1.23 4.09
CA HIS A 26 6.34 0.12 3.65
C HIS A 26 6.92 0.15 2.24
N ALA A 27 7.77 -0.82 1.89
CA ALA A 27 8.38 -0.87 0.56
C ALA A 27 7.37 -1.17 -0.57
N VAL A 28 6.39 -2.03 -0.33
CA VAL A 28 5.43 -2.50 -1.36
C VAL A 28 4.11 -1.72 -1.36
N VAL A 29 3.70 -1.18 -0.22
CA VAL A 29 2.47 -0.40 -0.07
C VAL A 29 2.81 1.09 -0.03
N THR A 30 3.41 1.59 1.04
CA THR A 30 3.61 3.04 1.25
C THR A 30 4.44 3.69 0.15
N ARG A 31 5.59 3.11 -0.19
CA ARG A 31 6.47 3.67 -1.23
C ARG A 31 5.79 3.72 -2.59
N ARG A 32 4.97 2.71 -2.92
CA ARG A 32 4.21 2.68 -4.17
C ARG A 32 3.08 3.70 -4.18
N VAL A 33 2.36 3.87 -3.07
CA VAL A 33 1.37 4.95 -2.89
C VAL A 33 2.02 6.31 -3.13
N ILE A 34 3.18 6.58 -2.52
CA ILE A 34 3.92 7.83 -2.71
C ILE A 34 4.36 8.01 -4.17
N GLN A 35 4.83 6.95 -4.83
CA GLN A 35 5.22 7.01 -6.25
C GLN A 35 4.03 7.31 -7.15
N ILE A 36 2.89 6.65 -6.97
CA ILE A 36 1.67 6.88 -7.76
C ILE A 36 1.20 8.33 -7.55
N MET A 37 1.12 8.77 -6.30
CA MET A 37 0.68 10.11 -5.96
C MET A 37 1.63 11.17 -6.52
N GLY A 38 2.94 11.05 -6.26
CA GLY A 38 3.94 11.99 -6.76
C GLY A 38 3.99 12.06 -8.29
N ALA A 39 3.90 10.92 -8.98
CA ALA A 39 3.91 10.88 -10.44
C ALA A 39 2.66 11.56 -11.04
N LEU A 40 1.47 11.29 -10.49
CA LEU A 40 0.24 11.89 -10.99
C LEU A 40 0.14 13.38 -10.66
N PHE A 41 0.60 13.82 -9.48
CA PHE A 41 0.69 15.24 -9.15
C PHE A 41 1.65 15.97 -10.10
N ALA A 42 2.85 15.42 -10.32
CA ALA A 42 3.82 16.00 -11.24
C ALA A 42 3.29 16.04 -12.69
N ALA A 43 2.60 14.98 -13.12
CA ALA A 43 1.97 14.93 -14.44
C ALA A 43 0.85 15.97 -14.56
N GLY A 44 -0.02 16.09 -13.55
CA GLY A 44 -1.11 17.06 -13.52
C GLY A 44 -0.58 18.49 -13.62
N ILE A 45 0.34 18.87 -12.74
CA ILE A 45 1.01 20.18 -12.77
C ILE A 45 1.71 20.40 -14.12
N GLY A 46 2.38 19.38 -14.65
CA GLY A 46 3.02 19.46 -15.96
C GLY A 46 2.05 19.74 -17.10
N VAL A 47 0.86 19.13 -17.07
CA VAL A 47 -0.20 19.39 -18.05
C VAL A 47 -0.75 20.81 -17.92
N GLU A 48 -0.93 21.32 -16.70
CA GLU A 48 -1.36 22.70 -16.49
C GLU A 48 -0.32 23.70 -17.03
N VAL A 49 0.94 23.53 -16.65
CA VAL A 49 2.02 24.51 -16.91
C VAL A 49 2.56 24.44 -18.32
N PHE A 50 2.80 23.24 -18.87
CA PHE A 50 3.49 23.07 -20.15
C PHE A 50 2.55 22.86 -21.33
N ALA A 51 1.32 22.40 -21.10
CA ALA A 51 0.32 22.23 -22.15
C ALA A 51 -0.79 23.30 -22.11
N ASP A 52 -0.76 24.21 -21.14
CA ASP A 52 -1.79 25.24 -20.90
C ASP A 52 -3.21 24.64 -20.78
N ARG A 53 -3.30 23.43 -20.21
CA ARG A 53 -4.55 22.70 -20.02
C ARG A 53 -4.90 22.59 -18.54
N LEU A 54 -5.29 23.72 -17.96
CA LEU A 54 -5.65 23.82 -16.55
C LEU A 54 -6.69 22.76 -16.13
N TYR A 55 -7.76 22.60 -16.91
CA TYR A 55 -8.83 21.65 -16.60
C TYR A 55 -8.34 20.20 -16.56
N ASP A 56 -7.59 19.76 -17.58
CA ASP A 56 -7.06 18.39 -17.66
C ASP A 56 -6.07 18.11 -16.52
N GLY A 57 -5.17 19.05 -16.24
CA GLY A 57 -4.18 18.92 -15.18
C GLY A 57 -4.82 18.87 -13.79
N THR A 58 -5.83 19.71 -13.54
CA THR A 58 -6.57 19.73 -12.27
C THR A 58 -7.31 18.40 -12.07
N ILE A 59 -7.92 17.83 -13.12
CA ILE A 59 -8.54 16.50 -13.07
C ILE A 59 -7.49 15.44 -12.67
N ILE A 60 -6.31 15.45 -13.28
CA ILE A 60 -5.25 14.47 -12.96
C ILE A 60 -4.84 14.58 -11.49
N VAL A 61 -4.65 15.79 -10.96
CA VAL A 61 -4.32 16.02 -9.54
C VAL A 61 -5.42 15.50 -8.63
N ILE A 62 -6.69 15.78 -8.95
CA ILE A 62 -7.84 15.30 -8.15
C ILE A 62 -7.93 13.76 -8.19
N LEU A 63 -7.63 13.12 -9.33
CA LEU A 63 -7.69 11.67 -9.48
C LEU A 63 -6.51 10.93 -8.81
N ALA A 64 -5.39 11.60 -8.57
CA ALA A 64 -4.20 11.03 -7.96
C ALA A 64 -4.43 10.30 -6.61
N PRO A 65 -5.10 10.89 -5.61
CA PRO A 65 -5.38 10.20 -4.35
C PRO A 65 -6.25 8.95 -4.56
N PHE A 66 -7.18 8.96 -5.51
CA PHE A 66 -8.03 7.79 -5.78
C PHE A 66 -7.25 6.63 -6.41
N ALA A 67 -6.32 6.93 -7.32
CA ALA A 67 -5.43 5.93 -7.90
C ALA A 67 -4.50 5.32 -6.83
N ALA A 68 -3.93 6.17 -5.96
CA ALA A 68 -3.09 5.74 -4.85
C ALA A 68 -3.89 4.89 -3.83
N TRP A 69 -5.15 5.29 -3.58
CA TRP A 69 -6.09 4.54 -2.73
C TRP A 69 -6.42 3.16 -3.29
N ALA A 70 -6.68 3.06 -4.59
CA ALA A 70 -6.96 1.79 -5.26
C ALA A 70 -5.78 0.82 -5.12
N TRP A 71 -4.54 1.31 -5.28
CA TRP A 71 -3.34 0.51 -5.03
C TRP A 71 -3.26 0.05 -3.57
N TRP A 72 -3.40 0.96 -2.61
CA TRP A 72 -3.35 0.62 -1.18
C TRP A 72 -4.40 -0.44 -0.82
N SER A 73 -5.64 -0.27 -1.28
CA SER A 73 -6.76 -1.19 -1.03
C SER A 73 -6.51 -2.60 -1.60
N TRP A 74 -5.81 -2.69 -2.72
CA TRP A 74 -5.46 -3.97 -3.35
C TRP A 74 -4.20 -4.63 -2.74
N ALA A 75 -3.20 -3.82 -2.37
CA ALA A 75 -1.90 -4.27 -1.92
C ALA A 75 -1.88 -4.67 -0.44
N THR A 76 -2.58 -3.94 0.43
CA THR A 76 -2.60 -4.18 1.88
C THR A 76 -3.08 -5.61 2.24
N PRO A 77 -4.21 -6.12 1.72
CA PRO A 77 -4.66 -7.49 2.02
C PRO A 77 -3.67 -8.56 1.54
N ARG A 78 -3.00 -8.30 0.41
CA ARG A 78 -2.01 -9.21 -0.19
C ARG A 78 -0.71 -9.24 0.61
N TRP A 79 -0.25 -8.08 1.05
CA TRP A 79 0.90 -7.98 1.94
C TRP A 79 0.63 -8.69 3.28
N ARG A 80 -0.54 -8.48 3.89
CA ARG A 80 -0.94 -9.23 5.09
C ARG A 80 -0.95 -10.73 4.82
N ALA A 81 -1.57 -11.14 3.72
CA ALA A 81 -1.63 -12.55 3.36
C ALA A 81 -0.26 -13.20 3.20
N TRP A 82 0.65 -12.49 2.54
CA TRP A 82 2.03 -12.91 2.42
C TRP A 82 2.73 -12.99 3.78
N ALA A 83 2.55 -12.02 4.66
CA ALA A 83 3.16 -12.03 6.00
C ALA A 83 2.66 -13.22 6.83
N HIS A 84 1.36 -13.51 6.81
CA HIS A 84 0.80 -14.69 7.47
C HIS A 84 1.34 -16.00 6.90
N ALA A 85 1.43 -16.12 5.57
CA ALA A 85 2.02 -17.30 4.91
C ALA A 85 3.49 -17.52 5.28
N ARG A 86 4.19 -16.48 5.76
CA ARG A 86 5.58 -16.51 6.24
C ARG A 86 5.69 -16.76 7.75
N GLY A 87 4.58 -17.09 8.42
CA GLY A 87 4.53 -17.43 9.84
C GLY A 87 4.54 -16.23 10.78
N VAL A 88 4.22 -15.02 10.28
CA VAL A 88 4.17 -13.80 11.11
C VAL A 88 2.87 -13.80 11.93
N ASN A 89 2.97 -13.49 13.23
CA ASN A 89 1.80 -13.35 14.10
C ASN A 89 0.91 -12.18 13.64
N ALA A 90 -0.39 -12.46 13.52
CA ALA A 90 -1.41 -11.53 13.04
C ALA A 90 -1.54 -10.25 13.87
N GLU A 91 -1.67 -10.42 15.18
CA GLU A 91 -1.96 -9.35 16.13
C GLU A 91 -0.75 -8.43 16.26
N GLU A 92 0.44 -9.02 16.34
CA GLU A 92 1.69 -8.27 16.45
C GLU A 92 1.99 -7.50 15.16
N LEU A 93 1.67 -8.10 14.00
CA LEU A 93 1.77 -7.43 12.70
C LEU A 93 0.82 -6.23 12.62
N GLN A 94 -0.44 -6.40 13.02
CA GLN A 94 -1.42 -5.31 13.01
C GLN A 94 -1.01 -4.19 13.96
N ARG A 95 -0.62 -4.53 15.19
CA ARG A 95 -0.19 -3.57 16.21
C ARG A 95 0.99 -2.72 15.74
N LEU A 96 2.02 -3.35 15.15
CA LEU A 96 3.19 -2.63 14.66
C LEU A 96 2.88 -1.82 13.40
N ALA A 97 2.08 -2.37 12.48
CA ALA A 97 1.69 -1.67 11.25
C ALA A 97 0.78 -0.46 11.51
N GLU A 98 -0.08 -0.51 12.53
CA GLU A 98 -0.87 0.64 12.99
C GLU A 98 0.06 1.71 13.60
N ALA A 99 1.00 1.31 14.46
CA ALA A 99 1.96 2.22 15.09
C ALA A 99 2.84 2.95 14.06
N GLU A 100 3.22 2.26 12.97
CA GLU A 100 4.01 2.83 11.87
C GLU A 100 3.14 3.48 10.77
N LYS A 101 1.82 3.62 10.98
CA LYS A 101 0.85 4.25 10.06
C LYS A 101 0.81 3.61 8.66
N LEU A 102 1.17 2.33 8.57
CA LEU A 102 1.08 1.56 7.34
C LEU A 102 -0.37 1.17 7.02
N VAL A 103 -1.13 0.84 8.07
CA VAL A 103 -2.53 0.42 7.98
C VAL A 103 -3.41 1.22 8.93
N TRP A 104 -4.72 1.24 8.65
CA TRP A 104 -5.70 1.82 9.55
C TRP A 104 -5.96 0.92 10.76
N PRO A 105 -6.35 1.52 11.91
CA PRO A 105 -6.79 0.76 13.07
C PRO A 105 -7.93 -0.19 12.76
N VAL A 106 -7.96 -1.34 13.43
CA VAL A 106 -9.11 -2.24 13.39
C VAL A 106 -10.38 -1.51 13.85
N GLY A 107 -11.45 -1.57 13.07
CA GLY A 107 -12.72 -0.85 13.27
C GLY A 107 -12.83 0.48 12.53
N HIS A 108 -11.76 0.95 11.88
CA HIS A 108 -11.81 2.19 11.08
C HIS A 108 -12.60 2.01 9.78
N PHE A 109 -13.31 3.05 9.32
CA PHE A 109 -14.12 2.97 8.09
C PHE A 109 -13.31 2.51 6.86
N PHE A 110 -12.06 2.98 6.75
CA PHE A 110 -11.15 2.58 5.67
C PHE A 110 -10.61 1.15 5.77
N GLN A 111 -10.87 0.44 6.87
CA GLN A 111 -10.65 -1.02 6.91
C GLN A 111 -11.65 -1.75 6.01
N TYR A 112 -12.85 -1.22 5.77
CA TYR A 112 -13.86 -1.84 4.91
C TYR A 112 -13.57 -1.72 3.41
N THR A 113 -12.65 -0.82 3.02
CA THR A 113 -12.15 -0.75 1.64
C THR A 113 -11.03 -1.74 1.36
N GLU A 114 -10.50 -2.43 2.38
CA GLU A 114 -9.63 -3.58 2.19
C GLU A 114 -10.47 -4.77 1.68
N PHE A 115 -10.02 -5.45 0.62
CA PHE A 115 -10.65 -6.70 0.19
C PHE A 115 -10.64 -7.72 1.35
N ARG A 116 -11.82 -8.06 1.88
CA ARG A 116 -12.05 -9.06 2.94
C ARG A 116 -11.50 -10.43 2.50
N LEU A 117 -10.24 -10.71 2.80
CA LEU A 117 -9.59 -12.00 2.53
C LEU A 117 -9.22 -12.80 3.80
N TRP A 118 -9.52 -12.28 5.00
CA TRP A 118 -9.04 -12.82 6.28
C TRP A 118 -10.15 -12.95 7.34
N ARG A 119 -11.19 -13.72 7.04
CA ARG A 119 -12.05 -14.33 8.07
C ARG A 119 -12.21 -15.81 7.74
N GLU A 120 -11.37 -16.61 8.37
CA GLU A 120 -11.70 -17.97 8.78
C GLU A 120 -11.53 -18.03 10.30
#